data_AF-A0A962W6S2-F1
#
_entry.id   AF-A0A962W6S2-F1
#
_cell.length_a   1.000
_cell.length_b   1.000
_cell.length_c   1.000
_cell.angle_alpha   90.00
_cell.angle_beta   90.00
_cell.angle_gamma   90.00
#
_symmetry.space_group_name_H-M   'P 1'
#
loop_
_entity.id
_entity.type
_entity.pdbx_description
1 polymer ?
#
loop_
_entity_poly.entity_id
_entity_poly.type
_entity_poly.pdbx_seq_one_letter_code
_entity_poly.pdbx_strand_id
1 'polypeptide(L)' 'MYFRSVDSLMDMDGHGAFVWSAYLIASLVLVAIVVVPVRRKRKFLNRLAGELKRREGGPKAMKEGD' A
#
# COMPACT_ATOMS: atom_id res chain seq x y z
N MET A 1 -29.78 11.59 -29.32
CA MET A 1 -29.36 11.38 -27.90
C MET A 1 -28.46 10.16 -27.86
N TYR A 2 -27.13 10.33 -27.97
CA TYR A 2 -26.21 9.24 -28.35
C TYR A 2 -25.30 8.72 -27.22
N PHE A 3 -25.51 9.18 -25.98
CA PHE A 3 -24.72 8.73 -24.84
C PHE A 3 -25.63 8.60 -23.63
N ARG A 4 -26.49 7.58 -23.63
CA ARG A 4 -27.14 7.11 -22.42
C ARG A 4 -26.57 5.74 -22.10
N SER A 5 -25.78 5.76 -21.04
CA SER A 5 -25.35 4.61 -20.27
C SER A 5 -24.00 4.01 -20.68
N VAL A 6 -23.06 4.18 -19.75
CA VAL A 6 -21.86 3.37 -19.54
C VAL A 6 -22.12 1.85 -19.61
N ASP A 7 -23.38 1.42 -19.50
CA ASP A 7 -23.86 0.05 -19.81
C ASP A 7 -23.47 -0.42 -21.20
N SER A 8 -23.62 0.41 -22.24
CA SER A 8 -23.40 -0.05 -23.64
C SER A 8 -21.92 -0.30 -23.97
N LEU A 9 -21.00 0.13 -23.10
CA LEU A 9 -19.57 -0.20 -23.15
C LEU A 9 -19.23 -1.46 -22.34
N MET A 10 -20.09 -1.85 -21.38
CA MET A 10 -20.05 -3.14 -20.67
C MET A 10 -20.79 -4.26 -21.43
N ASP A 11 -21.74 -3.89 -22.30
CA ASP A 11 -22.57 -4.80 -23.09
C ASP A 11 -22.19 -4.84 -24.59
N MET A 12 -20.88 -4.84 -24.89
CA MET A 12 -20.43 -5.43 -26.17
C MET A 12 -20.64 -6.95 -26.07
N ASP A 13 -21.82 -7.44 -26.45
CA ASP A 13 -22.17 -8.87 -26.51
C ASP A 13 -22.10 -9.64 -25.17
N GLY A 14 -22.40 -9.01 -24.04
CA GLY A 14 -22.52 -9.69 -22.74
C GLY A 14 -21.21 -10.19 -22.11
N HIS A 15 -20.05 -9.80 -22.67
CA HIS A 15 -18.73 -10.22 -22.19
C HIS A 15 -17.96 -9.15 -21.40
N GLY A 16 -18.47 -7.92 -21.32
CA GLY A 16 -17.75 -6.84 -20.63
C GLY A 16 -17.56 -7.10 -19.14
N ALA A 17 -18.48 -7.81 -18.49
CA ALA A 17 -18.31 -8.21 -17.09
C ALA A 17 -17.02 -9.00 -16.84
N PHE A 18 -16.61 -9.86 -17.77
CA PHE A 18 -15.36 -10.63 -17.66
C PHE A 18 -14.12 -9.76 -17.84
N VAL A 19 -14.14 -8.84 -18.81
CA VAL A 19 -13.03 -7.93 -19.09
C VAL A 19 -12.80 -7.01 -17.88
N TRP A 20 -13.86 -6.39 -17.37
CA TRP A 20 -13.79 -5.55 -16.17
C TRP A 20 -13.35 -6.34 -14.94
N SER A 21 -13.79 -7.59 -14.77
CA SER A 21 -13.33 -8.45 -13.68
C SER A 21 -11.82 -8.75 -13.79
N ALA A 22 -11.33 -9.07 -14.99
CA ALA A 22 -9.91 -9.30 -15.23
C ALA A 22 -9.08 -8.03 -14.97
N TYR A 23 -9.54 -6.86 -15.43
CA TYR A 23 -8.91 -5.57 -15.13
C TYR A 23 -8.92 -5.23 -13.64
N LEU A 24 -10.02 -5.53 -12.95
CA LEU A 24 -10.15 -5.31 -11.51
C LEU A 24 -9.15 -6.20 -10.74
N ILE A 25 -9.07 -7.49 -11.07
CA ILE A 25 -8.12 -8.42 -10.47
C ILE A 25 -6.68 -7.98 -10.75
N ALA A 26 -6.36 -7.64 -12.00
CA ALA A 26 -5.03 -7.16 -12.37
C ALA A 26 -4.66 -5.87 -11.62
N SER A 27 -5.59 -4.92 -11.53
CA SER A 27 -5.41 -3.67 -10.79
C SER A 27 -5.18 -3.94 -9.30
N LEU A 28 -5.94 -4.85 -8.70
CA LEU A 28 -5.74 -5.27 -7.31
C LEU A 28 -4.37 -5.88 -7.09
N VAL A 29 -3.90 -6.74 -7.99
CA VAL A 29 -2.55 -7.33 -7.93
C VAL A 29 -1.48 -6.25 -8.04
N LEU A 30 -1.59 -5.31 -8.99
CA LEU A 30 -0.65 -4.19 -9.13
C LEU A 30 -0.62 -3.32 -7.87
N VAL A 31 -1.79 -2.97 -7.32
CA VAL A 31 -1.89 -2.23 -6.06
C VAL A 31 -1.25 -3.03 -4.92
N ALA A 32 -1.49 -4.34 -4.82
CA ALA A 32 -0.89 -5.18 -3.79
C ALA A 32 0.65 -5.20 -3.89
N ILE A 33 1.19 -5.32 -5.11
CA ILE A 33 2.65 -5.29 -5.36
C ILE A 33 3.28 -3.98 -4.88
N VAL A 34 2.57 -2.85 -4.96
CA VAL A 34 3.07 -1.56 -4.47
C VAL A 34 2.85 -1.39 -2.97
N VAL A 35 1.66 -1.77 -2.47
CA VAL A 35 1.26 -1.57 -1.08
C VAL A 35 2.05 -2.45 -0.11
N VAL A 36 2.32 -3.71 -0.46
CA VAL A 36 3.08 -4.66 0.37
C VAL A 36 4.49 -4.14 0.73
N PRO A 37 5.36 -3.74 -0.22
CA PRO A 37 6.69 -3.24 0.10
C PRO A 37 6.63 -1.89 0.84
N VAL A 38 5.67 -1.02 0.51
CA VAL A 38 5.49 0.25 1.24
C VAL A 38 5.12 0.00 2.70
N ARG A 39 4.18 -0.92 2.97
CA ARG A 39 3.83 -1.33 4.34
C ARG A 39 5.01 -1.93 5.09
N ARG A 40 5.80 -2.78 4.43
CA ARG A 40 7.00 -3.40 5.01
C ARG A 40 8.06 -2.36 5.37
N LYS A 41 8.31 -1.38 4.49
CA LYS A 41 9.23 -0.26 4.73
C LYS A 41 8.79 0.57 5.94
N ARG A 42 7.50 0.94 6.02
CA ARG A 42 6.96 1.68 7.16
C ARG A 42 7.11 0.93 8.48
N LYS A 43 6.86 -0.39 8.49
CA LYS A 43 7.06 -1.24 9.68
C LYS A 43 8.52 -1.29 10.12
N PHE A 44 9.45 -1.35 9.18
CA PHE A 44 10.89 -1.34 9.46
C PHE A 44 11.35 0.01 10.04
N LEU A 45 10.93 1.13 9.43
CA LEU A 45 11.25 2.47 9.92
C LEU A 45 10.69 2.73 11.32
N ASN A 46 9.46 2.30 11.60
CA ASN A 46 8.86 2.45 12.93
C ASN A 46 9.64 1.66 14.00
N ARG A 47 10.17 0.49 13.64
CA ARG A 47 10.98 -0.33 14.54
C ARG A 47 12.34 0.32 14.83
N LEU A 48 13.00 0.85 13.79
CA LEU A 48 14.23 1.62 13.94
C LEU A 48 14.04 2.90 14.78
N ALA A 49 12.95 3.64 14.55
CA ALA A 49 12.65 4.84 15.33
C ALA A 49 12.48 4.54 16.83
N GLY A 50 11.88 3.40 17.18
CA GLY A 50 11.77 2.94 18.56
C GLY A 50 13.12 2.56 19.19
N GLU A 51 14.02 1.97 18.41
CA GLU A 51 15.37 1.61 18.87
C GLU A 51 16.28 2.84 19.02
N LEU A 52 16.21 3.81 18.10
CA LEU A 52 16.95 5.08 18.19
C LEU A 52 16.54 5.87 19.42
N LYS A 53 15.23 6.00 19.69
CA LYS A 53 14.73 6.69 20.89
C LYS A 53 15.21 6.03 22.19
N ARG A 54 15.39 4.70 22.21
CA ARG A 54 15.96 3.97 23.36
C ARG A 54 17.48 4.13 23.49
N ARG A 55 18.20 4.35 22.38
CA ARG A 55 19.65 4.61 22.40
C ARG A 55 19.96 6.06 22.79
N GLU A 56 19.17 7.02 22.32
CA GLU A 56 19.32 8.44 22.67
C GLU A 56 18.78 8.74 24.08
N GLY A 57 17.72 8.05 24.52
CA GLY A 57 17.22 8.11 25.90
C GLY A 57 17.81 7.08 26.86
N GLY A 58 18.76 6.24 26.39
CA GLY A 58 19.49 5.26 27.20
C GLY A 58 20.69 5.93 27.89
N PRO A 59 21.04 5.53 29.13
CA PRO A 59 21.70 6.37 30.11
C PRO A 59 23.09 6.85 29.65
N LYS A 60 23.13 8.05 29.07
CA LYS A 60 24.27 8.97 29.12
C LYS A 60 24.50 9.53 30.54
N ALA A 61 23.84 8.98 31.56
CA ALA A 61 23.80 9.49 32.92
C ALA A 61 24.75 8.80 33.91
N MET A 62 25.65 7.89 33.50
CA MET A 62 26.57 7.28 34.48
C MET A 62 27.94 6.89 33.88
N LYS A 63 28.53 7.78 33.09
CA LYS A 63 29.96 7.75 32.72
C LYS A 63 30.58 9.16 32.77
N GLU A 64 30.02 10.05 33.59
CA GLU A 64 30.57 11.38 33.88
C GLU A 64 30.35 11.60 35.39
N GLY A 65 31.38 11.40 36.19
CA GLY A 65 31.31 11.36 37.63
C GLY A 65 32.46 10.53 38.20
N ASP A 66 33.66 10.99 37.87
CA ASP A 66 34.93 10.75 38.59
C ASP A 66 34.74 10.89 40.11
#